data_AF-B1ZDH7-F1
#
_entry.id   AF-B1ZDH7-F1
#
_cell.length_a   1.000
_cell.length_b   1.000
_cell.length_c   1.000
_cell.angle_alpha   90.00
_cell.angle_beta   90.00
_cell.angle_gamma   90.00
#
_symmetry.space_group_name_H-M   'P 1'
#
loop_
_entity.id
_entity.type
_entity.pdbx_description
1 polymer ?
#
loop_
_entity_poly.entity_id
_entity_poly.type
_entity_poly.pdbx_seq_one_letter_code
_entity_poly.pdbx_strand_id
1 'polypeptide(L)'
;MRKGSTTGTDPTEDAVAVSERAPATDPKGSINLRIDANTRRMIDDAAEVLGKTRTEFMIEIARREAIDVLLDRRLFTLEPERYDAFVRTLDEPPAPGPKLRALLRRIPAWQR
;
A
#
# COMPACT_ATOMS: atom_id res chain seq x y z
N MET A 1 -49.72 -34.65 -11.08
CA MET A 1 -48.29 -35.05 -11.04
C MET A 1 -47.65 -34.72 -12.39
N ARG A 2 -46.38 -34.29 -12.35
CA ARG A 2 -45.46 -33.86 -13.43
C ARG A 2 -45.12 -32.37 -13.36
N LYS A 3 -44.19 -32.04 -12.46
CA LYS A 3 -43.40 -30.81 -12.49
C LYS A 3 -42.19 -31.08 -13.40
N GLY A 4 -42.10 -30.34 -14.50
CA GLY A 4 -40.90 -30.23 -15.32
C GLY A 4 -40.10 -29.03 -14.86
N SER A 5 -38.94 -29.30 -14.29
CA SER A 5 -37.88 -28.38 -13.94
C SER A 5 -37.05 -28.03 -15.16
N THR A 6 -36.85 -26.73 -15.45
CA THR A 6 -35.61 -26.16 -16.01
C THR A 6 -35.78 -24.65 -16.15
N THR A 7 -35.07 -23.87 -15.34
CA THR A 7 -34.43 -22.62 -15.78
C THR A 7 -33.16 -22.49 -14.96
N GLY A 8 -32.03 -22.85 -15.59
CA GLY A 8 -30.75 -22.35 -15.16
C GLY A 8 -30.66 -20.87 -15.50
N THR A 9 -30.06 -20.10 -14.62
CA THR A 9 -29.34 -18.88 -14.95
C THR A 9 -28.35 -18.70 -13.80
N ASP A 10 -27.10 -19.08 -14.09
CA ASP A 10 -25.93 -18.78 -13.25
C ASP A 10 -25.55 -17.30 -13.45
N PRO A 11 -24.63 -16.76 -12.65
CA PRO A 11 -24.77 -15.49 -11.95
C PRO A 11 -24.26 -14.32 -12.79
N THR A 12 -25.07 -13.29 -12.94
CA THR A 12 -24.63 -12.03 -13.53
C THR A 12 -24.18 -11.09 -12.42
N GLU A 13 -22.86 -11.04 -12.26
CA GLU A 13 -22.11 -9.80 -12.07
C GLU A 13 -22.48 -8.97 -10.83
N ASP A 14 -21.98 -9.42 -9.68
CA ASP A 14 -21.61 -8.49 -8.61
C ASP A 14 -20.50 -7.57 -9.16
N ALA A 15 -20.94 -6.48 -9.79
CA ALA A 15 -20.11 -5.37 -10.17
C ALA A 15 -19.42 -4.86 -8.90
N VAL A 16 -18.15 -5.24 -8.75
CA VAL A 16 -17.22 -4.61 -7.83
C VAL A 16 -17.16 -3.13 -8.18
N ALA A 17 -18.00 -2.34 -7.52
CA ALA A 17 -17.93 -0.91 -7.53
C ALA A 17 -16.61 -0.53 -6.85
N VAL A 18 -15.56 -0.43 -7.66
CA VAL A 18 -14.33 0.26 -7.30
C VAL A 18 -14.78 1.67 -6.95
N SER A 19 -14.84 1.94 -5.65
CA SER A 19 -15.13 3.26 -5.13
C SER A 19 -13.97 4.15 -5.53
N GLU A 20 -14.08 4.74 -6.71
CA GLU A 20 -13.22 5.79 -7.19
C GLU A 20 -13.48 6.98 -6.27
N ARG A 21 -12.70 7.06 -5.20
CA ARG A 21 -12.76 8.18 -4.27
C ARG A 21 -12.34 9.41 -5.09
N ALA A 22 -13.34 10.21 -5.47
CA ALA A 22 -13.14 11.53 -6.06
C ALA A 22 -12.00 12.24 -5.31
N PRO A 23 -11.11 12.96 -6.01
CA PRO A 23 -9.97 13.58 -5.36
C PRO A 23 -10.53 14.55 -4.33
N ALA A 24 -10.40 14.19 -3.05
CA ALA A 24 -10.62 15.14 -1.98
C ALA A 24 -9.64 16.27 -2.29
N THR A 25 -10.15 17.48 -2.52
CA THR A 25 -9.31 18.67 -2.59
C THR A 25 -8.66 18.79 -1.23
N ASP A 26 -7.46 18.23 -1.09
CA ASP A 26 -6.71 18.27 0.15
C ASP A 26 -6.46 19.75 0.43
N PRO A 27 -6.98 20.30 1.54
CA PRO A 27 -6.70 21.68 1.87
C PRO A 27 -5.18 21.83 2.00
N LYS A 28 -4.61 22.81 1.29
CA LYS A 28 -3.17 23.10 1.35
C LYS A 28 -2.78 23.34 2.81
N GLY A 29 -2.16 22.35 3.44
CA GLY A 29 -1.68 22.42 4.83
C GLY A 29 -0.34 23.14 4.90
N SER A 30 -0.12 23.89 5.98
CA SER A 30 1.19 24.46 6.30
C SER A 30 1.92 23.58 7.32
N ILE A 31 3.24 23.45 7.15
CA ILE A 31 4.10 22.73 8.09
C ILE A 31 5.02 23.75 8.76
N ASN A 32 4.92 23.87 10.08
CA ASN A 32 5.82 24.70 10.88
C ASN A 32 6.91 23.80 11.50
N LEU A 33 8.16 24.00 11.10
CA LEU A 33 9.30 23.22 11.59
C LEU A 33 10.26 24.11 12.39
N ARG A 34 10.76 23.58 13.51
CA ARG A 34 11.87 24.18 14.28
C ARG A 34 13.13 23.39 14.00
N ILE A 35 14.17 24.07 13.54
CA ILE A 35 15.51 23.52 13.28
C ILE A 35 16.56 24.47 13.83
N ASP A 36 17.75 23.95 14.10
CA ASP A 36 18.91 24.77 14.44
C ASP A 36 19.41 25.57 13.22
N ALA A 37 20.20 26.60 13.50
CA ALA A 37 20.70 27.49 12.46
C ALA A 37 21.67 26.79 11.49
N ASN A 38 22.38 25.76 11.94
CA ASN A 38 23.34 25.07 11.10
C ASN A 38 22.64 24.20 10.05
N THR A 39 21.65 23.41 10.49
CA THR A 39 20.79 22.62 9.59
C THR A 39 20.09 23.52 8.58
N ARG A 40 19.58 24.68 9.01
CA ARG A 40 18.96 25.65 8.10
C ARG A 40 19.92 26.11 7.01
N ARG A 41 21.14 26.51 7.36
CA ARG A 41 22.14 26.98 6.38
C ARG A 41 22.49 25.88 5.38
N MET A 42 22.74 24.67 5.86
CA MET A 42 23.03 23.54 4.97
C MET A 42 21.91 23.27 3.96
N ILE A 43 20.65 23.40 4.37
CA ILE A 43 19.49 23.28 3.47
C ILE A 43 19.43 24.44 2.47
N ASP A 44 19.67 25.67 2.93
CA ASP A 44 19.68 26.85 2.06
C ASP A 44 20.77 26.72 0.99
N ASP A 45 21.99 26.31 1.37
CA ASP A 45 23.11 26.08 0.45
C ASP A 45 22.79 24.98 -0.59
N ALA A 46 22.21 23.86 -0.14
CA ALA A 46 21.82 22.76 -1.04
C ALA A 46 20.72 23.18 -2.03
N ALA A 47 19.77 24.00 -1.58
CA ALA A 47 18.72 24.54 -2.44
C ALA A 47 19.30 25.52 -3.47
N GLU A 48 20.25 26.36 -3.07
CA GLU A 48 20.95 27.31 -3.95
C GLU A 48 21.73 26.59 -5.06
N VAL A 49 22.49 25.54 -4.71
CA VAL A 49 23.22 24.71 -5.69
C VAL A 49 22.29 24.14 -6.76
N LEU A 50 21.06 23.81 -6.40
CA LEU A 50 20.04 23.27 -7.31
C LEU A 50 19.17 24.34 -7.96
N GLY A 51 19.37 25.63 -7.66
CA GLY A 51 18.57 26.74 -8.15
C GLY A 51 17.11 26.72 -7.69
N LYS A 52 16.83 26.13 -6.53
CA LYS A 52 15.48 25.97 -5.97
C LYS A 52 15.29 26.84 -4.74
N THR A 53 14.04 27.18 -4.41
CA THR A 53 13.75 27.74 -3.09
C THR A 53 13.89 26.66 -2.02
N ARG A 54 14.22 27.06 -0.78
CA ARG A 54 14.27 26.14 0.38
C ARG A 54 12.99 25.32 0.53
N THR A 55 11.81 25.93 0.33
CA THR A 55 10.53 25.22 0.45
C THR A 55 10.38 24.14 -0.61
N GLU A 56 10.70 24.44 -1.87
CA GLU A 56 10.65 23.46 -2.96
C GLU A 56 11.62 22.30 -2.72
N PHE A 57 12.86 22.62 -2.33
CA PHE A 57 13.86 21.62 -1.99
C PHE A 57 13.38 20.70 -0.86
N MET A 58 12.87 21.27 0.23
CA MET A 58 12.41 20.50 1.39
C MET A 58 11.20 19.61 1.04
N ILE A 59 10.23 20.11 0.29
CA ILE A 59 9.05 19.33 -0.12
C ILE A 59 9.46 18.18 -1.03
N GLU A 60 10.33 18.43 -2.00
CA GLU A 60 10.78 17.40 -2.95
C GLU A 60 11.54 16.28 -2.26
N ILE A 61 12.51 16.63 -1.41
CA ILE A 61 13.28 15.65 -0.65
C ILE A 61 12.37 14.88 0.30
N ALA A 62 11.53 15.56 1.09
CA ALA A 62 10.62 14.89 2.00
C ALA A 62 9.66 13.92 1.29
N ARG A 63 9.16 14.30 0.10
CA ARG A 63 8.29 13.45 -0.71
C ARG A 63 9.02 12.21 -1.22
N ARG A 64 10.23 12.38 -1.75
CA ARG A 64 11.04 11.27 -2.26
C ARG A 64 11.34 10.26 -1.15
N GLU A 65 11.87 10.74 -0.02
CA GLU A 65 12.20 9.87 1.11
C GLU A 65 10.94 9.21 1.69
N ALA A 66 9.80 9.91 1.74
CA ALA A 66 8.54 9.29 2.17
C ALA A 66 8.09 8.18 1.22
N ILE A 67 8.24 8.36 -0.10
CA ILE A 67 7.92 7.32 -1.09
C ILE A 67 8.86 6.13 -0.88
N ASP A 68 10.16 6.36 -0.74
CA ASP A 68 11.15 5.29 -0.58
C ASP A 68 10.87 4.48 0.69
N VAL A 69 10.58 5.13 1.82
CA VAL A 69 10.20 4.46 3.08
C VAL A 69 8.88 3.67 2.95
N LEU A 70 7.92 4.17 2.17
CA LEU A 70 6.67 3.44 1.93
C LEU A 70 6.85 2.27 0.95
N LEU A 71 7.77 2.38 -0.01
CA LEU A 71 8.10 1.32 -0.97
C LEU A 71 8.95 0.21 -0.33
N ASP A 72 9.84 0.55 0.60
CA ASP A 72 10.61 -0.43 1.39
C ASP A 72 9.68 -1.41 2.12
N ARG A 73 8.48 -0.98 2.51
CA ARG A 73 7.45 -1.87 3.10
C ARG A 73 6.78 -2.82 2.10
N ARG A 74 6.99 -2.65 0.80
CA ARG A 74 6.37 -3.47 -0.27
C ARG A 74 7.38 -4.34 -1.00
N LEU A 75 8.66 -3.98 -0.99
CA LEU A 75 9.71 -4.72 -1.67
C LEU A 75 10.42 -5.65 -0.67
N PHE A 76 10.12 -6.94 -0.75
CA PHE A 76 10.87 -7.95 -0.01
C PHE A 76 12.02 -8.47 -0.88
N THR A 77 13.24 -8.06 -0.56
CA THR A 77 14.43 -8.62 -1.21
C THR A 77 14.75 -9.97 -0.57
N LEU A 78 14.93 -10.99 -1.42
CA LEU A 78 15.28 -12.35 -1.02
C LEU A 78 16.58 -12.75 -1.70
N GLU A 79 17.50 -13.36 -0.96
CA GLU A 79 18.63 -14.08 -1.55
C GLU A 79 18.12 -15.21 -2.46
N PRO A 80 18.86 -15.59 -3.51
CA PRO A 80 18.40 -16.54 -4.53
C PRO A 80 17.78 -17.83 -3.96
N GLU A 81 18.40 -18.40 -2.94
CA GLU A 81 17.92 -19.65 -2.32
C GLU A 81 16.58 -19.47 -1.59
N ARG A 82 16.36 -18.28 -1.01
CA ARG A 82 15.09 -17.94 -0.35
C ARG A 82 14.01 -17.62 -1.37
N TYR A 83 14.38 -17.02 -2.50
CA TYR A 83 13.49 -16.79 -3.62
C TYR A 83 12.97 -18.12 -4.19
N ASP A 84 13.85 -19.08 -4.45
CA ASP A 84 13.46 -20.40 -4.97
C ASP A 84 12.55 -21.16 -4.00
N ALA A 85 12.85 -21.10 -2.70
CA ALA A 85 11.99 -21.69 -1.66
C ALA A 85 10.62 -21.01 -1.59
N PHE A 86 10.58 -19.68 -1.76
CA PHE A 86 9.35 -18.91 -1.81
C PHE A 86 8.50 -19.28 -3.03
N VAL A 87 9.09 -19.31 -4.23
CA VAL A 87 8.40 -19.71 -5.48
C VAL A 87 7.84 -21.11 -5.36
N ARG A 88 8.64 -22.09 -4.90
CA ARG A 88 8.15 -23.47 -4.69
C ARG A 88 6.96 -23.53 -3.74
N THR A 89 6.94 -22.70 -2.69
CA THR A 89 5.83 -22.65 -1.74
C THR A 89 4.57 -22.00 -2.34
N LEU A 90 4.72 -21.10 -3.31
CA LEU A 90 3.59 -20.53 -4.06
C LEU A 90 3.00 -21.53 -5.05
N ASP A 91 3.86 -22.27 -5.75
CA ASP A 91 3.43 -23.28 -6.74
C ASP A 91 2.82 -24.51 -6.08
N GLU A 92 3.34 -24.91 -4.91
CA GLU A 92 2.86 -26.04 -4.11
C GLU A 92 2.41 -25.56 -2.71
N PRO A 93 1.26 -24.88 -2.60
CA PRO A 93 0.81 -24.35 -1.32
C PRO A 93 0.48 -25.51 -0.37
N PRO A 94 1.04 -25.53 0.85
CA PRO A 94 0.75 -26.59 1.81
C PRO A 94 -0.71 -26.54 2.26
N ALA A 95 -1.26 -27.70 2.59
CA ALA A 95 -2.63 -27.79 3.09
C ALA A 95 -2.82 -26.88 4.34
N PRO A 96 -3.92 -26.12 4.42
CA PRO A 96 -4.10 -25.13 5.48
C PRO A 96 -4.13 -25.80 6.84
N GLY A 97 -3.22 -25.42 7.74
CA GLY A 97 -3.14 -26.00 9.08
C GLY A 97 -4.39 -25.72 9.95
N PRO A 98 -4.57 -26.45 11.07
CA PRO A 98 -5.74 -26.29 11.95
C PRO A 98 -5.97 -24.84 12.42
N LYS A 99 -4.89 -24.10 12.71
CA LYS A 99 -4.95 -22.69 13.12
C LYS A 99 -5.42 -21.76 12.01
N LEU A 100 -4.97 -21.96 10.77
CA LEU A 100 -5.41 -21.16 9.63
C LEU A 100 -6.90 -21.39 9.34
N ARG A 101 -7.35 -22.65 9.42
CA ARG A 101 -8.78 -22.98 9.29
C ARG A 101 -9.64 -22.34 10.38
N ALA A 102 -9.15 -22.30 11.62
CA ALA A 102 -9.84 -21.63 12.72
C ALA A 102 -9.89 -20.10 12.50
N LEU A 103 -8.81 -19.49 12.00
CA LEU A 103 -8.75 -18.06 11.68
C LEU A 103 -9.76 -17.68 10.59
N LEU A 104 -9.79 -18.41 9.47
CA LEU A 104 -10.69 -18.12 8.35
C LEU A 104 -12.18 -18.29 8.67
N ARG A 105 -12.53 -19.05 9.72
CA ARG A 105 -13.91 -19.22 10.21
C ARG A 105 -14.35 -18.13 11.20
N ARG A 106 -13.44 -17.28 11.66
CA ARG A 106 -13.74 -16.26 12.66
C ARG A 106 -14.41 -15.06 11.99
N ILE A 107 -15.51 -14.59 12.58
CA ILE A 107 -16.15 -13.34 12.16
C ILE A 107 -15.18 -12.17 12.39
N PRO A 108 -14.86 -11.37 11.36
CA PRO A 108 -14.01 -10.20 11.50
C PRO A 108 -14.55 -9.20 12.52
N ALA A 109 -13.65 -8.56 13.28
CA ALA A 109 -14.02 -7.70 14.41
C ALA A 109 -14.80 -6.43 14.00
N TRP A 110 -14.73 -6.04 12.72
CA TRP A 110 -15.38 -4.86 12.16
C TRP A 110 -16.76 -5.13 11.55
N GLN A 111 -17.25 -6.36 11.59
CA GLN A 111 -18.63 -6.71 11.23
C GLN A 111 -19.56 -6.75 12.45
N ARG A 112 -19.14 -6.18 13.58
CA ARG A 112 -19.94 -6.02 14.81
C ARG A 112 -20.31 -4.57 15.03
#